data_AF-A0A7J4JSN4-F1
#
_entry.id   AF-A0A7J4JSN4-F1
#
_cell.length_a   1.000
_cell.length_b   1.000
_cell.length_c   1.000
_cell.angle_alpha   90.00
_cell.angle_beta   90.00
_cell.angle_gamma   90.00
#
_symmetry.space_group_name_H-M   'P 1'
#
loop_
_entity.id
_entity.type
_entity.pdbx_description
1 polymer ?
#
loop_
_entity_poly.entity_id
_entity_poly.type
_entity_poly.pdbx_seq_one_letter_code
_entity_poly.pdbx_strand_id
1 'polypeptide(L)'
;NMALELYSIATAFIALFIVMDPFTSVPIFISLTKKFSPKHKKRAAEIAGLVAAGVLAGFLLLGPVVLSFLGIRLESFQIAGGILMLLIS
;
A
#
# COMPACT_ATOMS: atom_id res chain seq x y z
N ASN A 1 5.97 -8.63 25.80
CA ASN A 1 4.95 -9.67 26.02
C ASN A 1 4.55 -10.22 24.65
N MET A 2 4.70 -11.51 24.37
CA MET A 2 4.55 -12.09 23.01
C MET A 2 3.20 -11.74 22.33
N ALA A 3 2.13 -11.61 23.11
CA ALA A 3 0.81 -11.22 22.62
C ALA A 3 0.75 -9.78 22.07
N LEU A 4 1.52 -8.84 22.63
CA LEU A 4 1.54 -7.45 22.17
C LEU A 4 2.26 -7.31 20.82
N GLU A 5 3.32 -8.09 20.60
CA GLU A 5 4.03 -8.14 19.32
C GLU A 5 3.12 -8.70 18.22
N LEU A 6 2.41 -9.80 18.51
CA LEU A 6 1.47 -10.39 17.56
C LEU A 6 0.34 -9.42 17.19
N TYR A 7 -0.21 -8.71 18.18
CA TYR A 7 -1.25 -7.70 17.94
C TYR A 7 -0.75 -6.55 17.05
N SER A 8 0.47 -6.08 17.28
CA SER A 8 1.08 -5.00 16.50
C SER A 8 1.32 -5.43 15.05
N ILE A 9 1.83 -6.65 14.83
CA ILE A 9 2.04 -7.21 13.50
C ILE A 9 0.70 -7.39 12.77
N ALA A 10 -0.32 -7.93 13.44
CA ALA A 10 -1.63 -8.11 12.85
C ALA A 10 -2.25 -6.76 12.44
N THR A 11 -2.15 -5.74 13.29
CA THR A 11 -2.66 -4.40 13.00
C THR A 11 -1.94 -3.77 11.80
N ALA A 12 -0.61 -3.86 11.75
CA ALA A 12 0.18 -3.37 10.62
C ALA A 12 -0.16 -4.11 9.31
N PHE A 13 -0.35 -5.43 9.37
CA PHE A 13 -0.76 -6.23 8.22
C PHE A 13 -2.14 -5.81 7.71
N ILE A 14 -3.13 -5.67 8.60
CA ILE A 14 -4.48 -5.23 8.22
C ILE A 14 -4.44 -3.83 7.60
N ALA A 15 -3.68 -2.90 8.19
CA ALA A 15 -3.52 -1.55 7.64
C ALA A 15 -2.91 -1.57 6.23
N LEU A 16 -1.83 -2.32 6.01
CA LEU A 16 -1.21 -2.47 4.69
C LEU A 16 -2.16 -3.16 3.70
N PHE A 17 -2.90 -4.16 4.13
CA PHE A 17 -3.86 -4.87 3.29
C PHE A 17 -4.98 -3.94 2.80
N ILE A 18 -5.49 -3.07 3.69
CA ILE A 18 -6.49 -2.05 3.32
C ILE A 18 -5.88 -1.04 2.35
N VAL A 19 -4.69 -0.51 2.64
CA VAL A 19 -4.02 0.51 1.80
C VAL A 19 -3.71 -0.01 0.39
N MET A 20 -3.35 -1.29 0.25
CA MET A 20 -3.07 -1.90 -1.05
C MET A 20 -4.31 -2.12 -1.92
N ASP A 21 -5.52 -2.02 -1.34
CA ASP A 21 -6.80 -2.27 -2.00
C ASP A 21 -6.74 -3.46 -3.00
N PRO A 22 -6.49 -4.69 -2.50
CA PRO A 22 -6.36 -5.85 -3.37
C PRO A 22 -7.69 -6.19 -4.06
N PHE A 23 -8.83 -5.86 -3.43
CA PHE A 23 -10.16 -6.15 -3.97
C PHE A 23 -10.45 -5.37 -5.24
N THR A 24 -10.01 -4.11 -5.32
CA THR A 24 -10.14 -3.29 -6.54
C THR A 24 -8.98 -3.57 -7.50
N SER A 25 -7.75 -3.65 -6.99
CA SER A 25 -6.53 -3.74 -7.82
C SER A 25 -6.44 -5.05 -8.59
N VAL A 26 -6.82 -6.19 -8.00
CA VAL A 26 -6.69 -7.51 -8.65
C VAL A 26 -7.63 -7.64 -9.86
N PRO A 27 -8.95 -7.36 -9.77
CA PRO A 27 -9.84 -7.40 -10.93
C PRO A 27 -9.44 -6.41 -12.03
N ILE A 28 -8.99 -5.21 -11.66
CA ILE A 28 -8.48 -4.22 -12.63
C ILE A 28 -7.25 -4.78 -13.36
N PHE A 29 -6.27 -5.32 -12.63
CA PHE A 29 -5.09 -5.93 -13.23
C PHE A 29 -5.46 -7.09 -14.15
N ILE A 30 -6.38 -7.98 -13.73
CA ILE A 30 -6.87 -9.07 -14.57
C ILE A 30 -7.51 -8.53 -15.84
N SER A 31 -8.35 -7.50 -15.72
CA SER A 31 -9.04 -6.87 -16.85
C SER A 31 -8.07 -6.27 -17.86
N LEU A 32 -7.09 -5.49 -17.39
CA LEU A 32 -6.07 -4.85 -18.21
C LEU A 32 -5.12 -5.86 -18.87
N THR A 33 -4.86 -6.99 -18.22
CA THR A 33 -3.96 -8.04 -18.73
C THR A 33 -4.68 -9.19 -19.45
N LYS A 34 -5.98 -9.06 -19.75
CA LYS A 34 -6.78 -10.12 -20.42
C LYS A 34 -6.15 -10.64 -21.71
N LYS A 35 -5.55 -9.75 -22.51
CA LYS A 35 -4.95 -10.07 -23.82
C LYS A 35 -3.47 -10.45 -23.76
N PHE A 36 -2.86 -10.45 -22.57
CA PHE A 36 -1.44 -10.74 -22.42
C PHE A 36 -1.18 -12.24 -22.49
N SER A 37 -0.07 -12.64 -23.12
CA SER A 37 0.40 -14.03 -22.99
C SER A 37 0.80 -14.32 -21.53
N PRO A 38 0.79 -15.59 -21.09
CA PRO A 38 1.11 -15.94 -19.70
C PRO A 38 2.44 -15.38 -19.19
N LYS A 39 3.47 -15.37 -20.06
CA LYS A 39 4.80 -14.81 -19.76
C LYS A 39 4.75 -13.30 -19.51
N HIS A 40 4.05 -12.55 -20.36
CA HIS A 40 3.92 -11.10 -20.21
C HIS A 40 3.06 -10.73 -18.99
N LYS A 41 2.01 -11.50 -18.70
CA LYS A 41 1.17 -11.30 -17.52
C LYS A 41 1.97 -11.49 -16.22
N LYS A 42 2.78 -12.55 -16.13
CA LYS A 42 3.66 -12.78 -14.98
C LYS A 42 4.66 -11.64 -14.81
N ARG A 43 5.30 -11.20 -15.91
CA ARG A 43 6.26 -10.10 -15.85
C ARG A 43 5.61 -8.78 -15.41
N ALA A 44 4.41 -8.50 -15.89
CA ALA A 44 3.65 -7.32 -15.46
C ALA A 44 3.31 -7.37 -13.96
N ALA A 45 2.92 -8.53 -13.43
CA ALA A 45 2.65 -8.70 -12.01
C ALA A 45 3.91 -8.51 -11.15
N GLU A 46 5.05 -9.05 -11.58
CA GLU A 46 6.34 -8.85 -10.91
C GLU A 46 6.73 -7.36 -10.86
N ILE A 47 6.60 -6.66 -11.99
CA ILE A 47 6.92 -5.22 -12.06
C ILE A 47 5.98 -4.43 -11.15
N ALA A 48 4.67 -4.68 -11.21
CA ALA A 48 3.69 -4.01 -10.36
C ALA A 48 4.01 -4.23 -8.87
N GLY A 49 4.32 -5.47 -8.48
CA GLY A 49 4.70 -5.81 -7.11
C GLY A 49 6.00 -5.13 -6.66
N LEU A 50 7.03 -5.12 -7.52
CA LEU A 50 8.30 -4.46 -7.22
C LEU A 50 8.16 -2.93 -7.10
N VAL A 51 7.37 -2.32 -7.98
CA VAL A 51 7.09 -0.87 -7.90
C VAL A 51 6.33 -0.55 -6.62
N ALA A 52 5.27 -1.30 -6.30
CA ALA A 52 4.52 -1.11 -5.06
C ALA A 52 5.40 -1.28 -3.82
N ALA A 53 6.21 -2.34 -3.76
CA ALA A 53 7.15 -2.57 -2.68
C ALA A 53 8.19 -1.44 -2.56
N GLY A 54 8.72 -0.96 -3.69
CA GLY A 54 9.67 0.15 -3.73
C GLY A 54 9.06 1.47 -3.22
N VAL A 55 7.83 1.78 -3.63
CA VAL A 55 7.09 2.96 -3.15
C VAL A 55 6.84 2.85 -1.64
N LEU A 56 6.37 1.71 -1.15
CA LEU A 56 6.15 1.49 0.28
C LEU A 56 7.43 1.57 1.09
N ALA A 57 8.52 0.96 0.62
CA ALA A 57 9.83 1.05 1.28
C ALA A 57 10.35 2.50 1.27
N GLY A 58 10.16 3.23 0.18
CA GLY A 58 10.47 4.65 0.09
C GLY A 58 9.70 5.48 1.11
N PHE A 59 8.38 5.28 1.22
CA PHE A 59 7.55 5.95 2.23
C PHE A 59 7.92 5.55 3.65
N LEU A 60 8.27 4.29 3.90
CA LEU A 60 8.71 3.81 5.20
C LEU A 60 9.98 4.54 5.67
N LEU A 61 10.94 4.73 4.77
CA LEU A 61 12.23 5.36 5.09
C LEU A 61 12.18 6.89 5.04
N LEU A 62 11.50 7.47 4.06
CA LEU A 62 11.51 8.91 3.78
C LEU A 62 10.28 9.64 4.31
N GLY A 63 9.16 8.94 4.50
CA GLY A 63 7.88 9.53 4.93
C GLY A 63 8.00 10.35 6.21
N PRO A 64 8.57 9.83 7.31
CA PRO A 64 8.74 10.59 8.54
C PRO A 64 9.57 11.87 8.35
N VAL A 65 10.60 11.82 7.51
CA VAL A 65 11.47 12.97 7.20
C VAL A 65 10.69 14.03 6.44
N VAL A 66 9.94 13.64 5.41
CA VAL A 66 9.09 14.56 4.63
C VAL A 66 8.00 15.18 5.50
N LEU A 67 7.31 14.38 6.32
CA LEU A 67 6.25 14.86 7.19
C LEU A 67 6.76 15.84 8.24
N SER A 68 7.89 15.53 8.87
CA SER A 68 8.52 16.44 9.85
C SER A 68 9.02 17.74 9.21
N PHE A 69 9.57 17.68 8.00
CA PHE A 69 9.94 18.88 7.22
C PHE A 69 8.73 19.78 6.93
N LEU A 70 7.57 19.17 6.64
CA LEU A 70 6.32 19.89 6.41
C LEU A 70 5.62 20.34 7.71
N GLY A 71 6.14 19.99 8.89
CA GLY A 71 5.49 20.26 10.17
C GLY A 71 4.20 19.46 10.39
N ILE A 72 4.03 18.34 9.68
CA ILE A 72 2.84 17.49 9.74
C ILE A 72 3.12 16.31 10.67
N ARG A 73 2.17 16.04 11.57
CA ARG A 73 2.23 14.83 12.41
C ARG A 73 1.70 13.61 11.67
N LEU A 74 2.25 12.44 11.99
CA LEU A 74 1.86 11.18 11.35
C LEU A 74 0.37 10.88 11.51
N GLU A 75 -0.21 11.18 12.67
CA GLU A 75 -1.63 10.93 12.95
C GLU A 75 -2.52 11.81 12.05
N SER A 76 -2.12 13.07 11.84
CA SER A 76 -2.82 13.98 10.92
C SER A 76 -2.76 13.49 9.48
N PHE A 77 -1.60 12.97 9.05
CA PHE A 77 -1.45 12.39 7.72
C PHE A 77 -2.33 11.14 7.53
N GLN A 78 -2.39 10.24 8.53
CA GLN A 78 -3.24 9.05 8.49
C GLN A 78 -4.73 9.40 8.41
N ILE A 79 -5.20 10.39 9.19
CA ILE A 79 -6.59 10.85 9.14
C ILE A 79 -6.91 11.43 7.75
N ALA A 80 -6.06 12.30 7.22
CA ALA A 80 -6.24 12.88 5.89
C ALA A 80 -6.27 11.82 4.79
N GLY A 81 -5.36 10.84 4.86
CA GLY A 81 -5.33 9.69 3.96
C GLY A 81 -6.61 8.86 4.03
N GLY A 82 -7.13 8.59 5.24
CA GLY A 82 -8.40 7.88 5.42
C GLY A 82 -9.59 8.64 4.84
N ILE A 83 -9.67 9.96 5.05
CA ILE A 83 -10.71 10.81 4.45
C ILE A 83 -10.59 10.81 2.93
N LEU A 84 -9.38 10.93 2.39
CA LEU A 84 -9.15 10.92 0.95
C LEU A 84 -9.60 9.59 0.33
N MET A 85 -9.30 8.46 0.97
CA MET A 85 -9.76 7.15 0.51
C MET A 85 -11.30 7.05 0.51
N LEU A 86 -11.96 7.55 1.55
CA LEU A 86 -13.43 7.60 1.61
C LEU A 86 -14.05 8.47 0.50
N LEU A 87 -13.35 9.50 0.03
CA LEU A 87 -13.83 10.37 -1.04
C LEU A 87 -13.62 9.79 -2.44
N ILE A 88 -12.60 8.96 -2.63
CA ILE A 88 -12.23 8.37 -3.93
C ILE A 88 -12.91 7.00 -4.15
N SER A 89 -13.18 6.26 -3.07
CA SER A 89 -13.82 4.94 -3.10
C SER A 89 -15.33 5.03 -3.29
#